data_AF-A0A7D5RQV6-F1
#
_entry.id   AF-A0A7D5RQV6-F1
#
_cell.length_a   1.000
_cell.length_b   1.000
_cell.length_c   1.000
_cell.angle_alpha   90.00
_cell.angle_beta   90.00
_cell.angle_gamma   90.00
#
_symmetry.space_group_name_H-M   'P 1'
#
loop_
_entity.id
_entity.type
_entity.pdbx_description
1 polymer ?
#
loop_
_entity_poly.entity_id
_entity_poly.type
_entity_poly.pdbx_seq_one_letter_code
_entity_poly.pdbx_strand_id
1 'polypeptide(L)'
;MLELRRQTSNIEIKRISFGASGKKENLDRLNEALPKDLKHFEIHIPKYWGFIAQKLIWEANPELKLQIQKILDLKCTPKEQSQQILALLSNAQFDESICAGIDIDGDLIVRSSARLEDLGKNAAAGIFSSIVVKDRQKLPQAFREVFMSAFSEKALAYYANLDLQDKEAIFDMGSIVQQYISDGEYSGVAFSAADSKNWDVAGLQLVKGLGGEWMGRKHPYKYCLTQGINY
;
A
#
# COMPACT_ATOMS: atom_id res chain seq x y z
N MET A 1 11.42 29.06 11.54
CA MET A 1 10.57 29.47 10.40
C MET A 1 11.10 28.69 9.20
N LEU A 2 10.36 27.72 8.64
CA LEU A 2 10.92 26.87 7.56
C LEU A 2 10.93 27.63 6.22
N GLU A 3 12.07 27.63 5.52
CA GLU A 3 12.20 28.15 4.17
C GLU A 3 11.98 27.03 3.14
N LEU A 4 11.08 27.26 2.19
CA LEU A 4 10.82 26.33 1.09
C LEU A 4 11.57 26.82 -0.16
N ARG A 5 12.72 26.21 -0.48
CA ARG A 5 13.44 26.52 -1.72
C ARG A 5 12.80 25.75 -2.88
N ARG A 6 11.86 26.40 -3.56
CA ARG A 6 11.11 25.87 -4.72
C ARG A 6 11.97 25.91 -5.98
N GLN A 7 12.12 24.78 -6.68
CA GLN A 7 12.32 24.78 -8.14
C GLN A 7 10.94 24.70 -8.81
N THR A 8 10.54 25.84 -9.37
CA THR A 8 9.44 26.10 -10.34
C THR A 8 7.95 25.95 -9.95
N SER A 9 7.23 27.06 -10.24
CA SER A 9 5.78 27.29 -10.42
C SER A 9 4.84 27.33 -9.21
N ASN A 10 4.04 28.41 -9.15
CA ASN A 10 2.95 28.69 -8.21
C ASN A 10 1.80 27.69 -8.38
N ILE A 11 1.81 26.64 -7.57
CA ILE A 11 0.72 25.68 -7.45
C ILE A 11 0.03 25.91 -6.12
N GLU A 12 -1.25 26.22 -6.18
CA GLU A 12 -2.19 26.17 -5.06
C GLU A 12 -2.66 24.71 -4.95
N ILE A 13 -2.39 24.05 -3.83
CA ILE A 13 -2.80 22.68 -3.56
C ILE A 13 -3.75 22.76 -2.36
N LYS A 14 -5.00 22.32 -2.49
CA LYS A 14 -5.99 22.47 -1.40
C LYS A 14 -6.12 21.21 -0.54
N ARG A 15 -5.73 20.04 -1.06
CA ARG A 15 -5.87 18.76 -0.35
C ARG A 15 -4.87 17.71 -0.79
N ILE A 16 -4.19 17.08 0.18
CA ILE A 16 -3.25 15.98 -0.04
C ILE A 16 -3.70 14.77 0.79
N SER A 17 -3.85 13.63 0.14
CA SER A 17 -4.12 12.34 0.80
C SER A 17 -2.83 11.55 0.97
N PHE A 18 -2.55 11.06 2.18
CA PHE A 18 -1.48 10.10 2.44
C PHE A 18 -2.06 8.73 2.82
N GLY A 19 -1.45 7.66 2.33
CA GLY A 19 -1.65 6.32 2.90
C GLY A 19 -0.83 6.22 4.18
N ALA A 20 -1.47 5.95 5.32
CA ALA A 20 -0.76 5.94 6.59
C ALA A 20 0.09 4.67 6.79
N SER A 21 1.40 4.84 6.94
CA SER A 21 2.28 3.92 7.67
C SER A 21 3.16 4.65 8.71
N GLY A 22 2.91 5.95 8.93
CA GLY A 22 3.70 6.79 9.84
C GLY A 22 3.04 6.99 11.21
N LYS A 23 3.85 7.02 12.28
CA LYS A 23 3.42 7.44 13.62
C LYS A 23 2.88 8.88 13.59
N LYS A 24 1.85 9.17 14.40
CA LYS A 24 1.23 10.50 14.54
C LYS A 24 2.25 11.63 14.72
N GLU A 25 3.30 11.39 15.48
CA GLU A 25 4.41 12.33 15.73
C GLU A 25 5.12 12.79 14.44
N ASN A 26 5.24 11.93 13.43
CA ASN A 26 5.86 12.30 12.15
C ASN A 26 4.94 13.20 11.31
N LEU A 27 3.63 13.03 11.46
CA LEU A 27 2.61 13.84 10.79
C LEU A 27 2.48 15.22 11.43
N ASP A 28 2.55 15.28 12.76
CA ASP A 28 2.57 16.54 13.50
C ASP A 28 3.82 17.36 13.12
N ARG A 29 5.00 16.72 13.04
CA ARG A 29 6.23 17.34 12.54
C ARG A 29 6.10 17.79 11.08
N LEU A 30 5.39 17.05 10.23
CA LEU A 30 5.15 17.45 8.85
C LEU A 30 4.25 18.70 8.79
N ASN A 31 3.16 18.72 9.57
CA ASN A 31 2.25 19.87 9.67
C ASN A 31 2.95 21.14 10.18
N GLU A 32 3.82 21.01 11.19
CA GLU A 32 4.65 22.11 11.68
C GLU A 32 5.72 22.55 10.68
N ALA A 33 6.17 21.62 9.83
CA ALA A 33 7.21 21.85 8.83
C ALA A 33 6.71 22.54 7.55
N LEU A 34 5.41 22.53 7.27
CA LEU A 34 4.85 23.14 6.05
C LEU A 34 4.89 24.68 6.13
N PRO A 35 5.35 25.39 5.08
CA PRO A 35 5.35 26.85 5.06
C PRO A 35 3.98 27.48 5.26
N LYS A 36 4.00 28.70 5.80
CA LYS A 36 2.81 29.51 6.09
C LYS A 36 2.03 29.95 4.83
N ASP A 37 2.59 29.77 3.65
CA ASP A 37 1.99 30.01 2.34
C ASP A 37 1.29 28.75 1.79
N LEU A 38 1.53 27.57 2.39
CA LEU A 38 0.71 26.37 2.25
C LEU A 38 -0.44 26.36 3.28
N LYS A 39 -1.14 27.48 3.46
CA LYS A 39 -2.13 27.70 4.54
C LYS A 39 -3.50 27.03 4.37
N HIS A 40 -3.69 26.24 3.30
CA HIS A 40 -4.97 25.63 2.95
C HIS A 40 -4.84 24.12 2.69
N PHE A 41 -4.15 23.40 3.57
CA PHE A 41 -3.90 21.97 3.38
C PHE A 41 -4.55 21.20 4.52
N GLU A 42 -5.48 20.32 4.16
CA GLU A 42 -6.00 19.33 5.08
C GLU A 42 -5.30 17.99 4.79
N ILE A 43 -4.51 17.52 5.76
CA ILE A 43 -3.95 16.17 5.73
C ILE A 43 -5.05 15.23 6.22
N HIS A 44 -5.62 14.47 5.29
CA HIS A 44 -6.62 13.48 5.64
C HIS A 44 -5.95 12.13 5.92
N ILE A 45 -6.04 11.69 7.17
CA ILE A 45 -5.58 10.37 7.60
C ILE A 45 -6.83 9.49 7.73
N PRO A 46 -6.87 8.31 7.10
CA PRO A 46 -7.97 7.38 7.31
C PRO A 46 -8.16 7.12 8.80
N LYS A 47 -9.36 7.41 9.32
CA LYS A 47 -9.65 7.24 10.75
C LYS A 47 -9.88 5.78 11.15
N TYR A 48 -10.21 4.94 10.17
CA TYR A 48 -10.59 3.55 10.37
C TYR A 48 -9.86 2.64 9.39
N TRP A 49 -9.36 1.54 9.92
CA TRP A 49 -8.80 0.46 9.15
C TRP A 49 -9.22 -0.88 9.77
N GLY A 50 -9.68 -1.79 8.93
CA GLY A 50 -9.87 -3.19 9.25
C GLY A 50 -8.69 -4.00 8.74
N PHE A 51 -8.31 -5.06 9.46
CA PHE A 51 -7.31 -6.01 9.01
C PHE A 51 -7.95 -7.39 8.87
N ILE A 52 -7.77 -8.00 7.71
CA ILE A 52 -8.20 -9.37 7.46
C ILE A 52 -6.95 -10.24 7.32
N ALA A 53 -6.76 -11.14 8.30
CA ALA A 53 -5.70 -12.15 8.25
C ALA A 53 -6.11 -13.26 7.28
N GLN A 54 -5.38 -13.42 6.18
CA GLN A 54 -5.70 -14.47 5.19
C GLN A 54 -5.31 -15.86 5.70
N LYS A 55 -4.57 -15.95 6.82
CA LYS A 55 -4.37 -17.20 7.57
C LYS A 55 -5.68 -17.94 7.84
N LEU A 56 -6.78 -17.21 8.08
CA LEU A 56 -8.11 -17.79 8.28
C LEU A 56 -8.60 -18.58 7.06
N ILE A 57 -8.26 -18.15 5.84
CA ILE A 57 -8.59 -18.89 4.61
C ILE A 57 -7.87 -20.23 4.58
N TRP A 58 -6.60 -20.24 4.98
CA TRP A 58 -5.78 -21.45 5.01
C TRP A 58 -6.18 -22.41 6.12
N GLU A 59 -6.57 -21.89 7.28
CA GLU A 59 -7.10 -22.70 8.38
C GLU A 59 -8.43 -23.36 8.01
N ALA A 60 -9.29 -22.66 7.25
CA ALA A 60 -10.53 -23.22 6.71
C ALA A 60 -10.31 -24.17 5.51
N ASN A 61 -9.20 -24.03 4.78
CA ASN A 61 -8.93 -24.78 3.55
C ASN A 61 -7.51 -25.40 3.54
N PRO A 62 -7.17 -26.32 4.46
CA PRO A 62 -5.82 -26.87 4.57
C PRO A 62 -5.38 -27.64 3.32
N GLU A 63 -6.31 -28.36 2.68
CA GLU A 63 -6.05 -29.09 1.43
C GLU A 63 -5.70 -28.16 0.26
N LEU A 64 -6.37 -27.01 0.17
CA LEU A 64 -6.06 -25.99 -0.84
C LEU A 64 -4.66 -25.44 -0.65
N LYS A 65 -4.27 -25.15 0.61
CA LYS A 65 -2.90 -24.73 0.92
C LYS A 65 -1.88 -25.78 0.48
N LEU A 66 -2.13 -27.06 0.76
CA LEU A 66 -1.24 -28.15 0.36
C LEU A 66 -1.13 -28.30 -1.17
N GLN A 67 -2.23 -28.14 -1.90
CA GLN A 67 -2.23 -28.17 -3.37
C GLN A 67 -1.41 -27.02 -3.95
N ILE A 68 -1.57 -25.81 -3.41
CA ILE A 68 -0.79 -24.64 -3.82
C ILE A 68 0.69 -24.86 -3.52
N GLN A 69 1.05 -25.39 -2.33
CA GLN A 69 2.43 -25.71 -2.00
C GLN A 69 3.05 -26.66 -3.02
N LYS A 70 2.34 -27.74 -3.38
CA LYS A 70 2.81 -28.69 -4.41
C LYS A 70 3.09 -28.00 -5.73
N ILE A 71 2.28 -27.02 -6.14
CA ILE A 71 2.51 -26.24 -7.37
C ILE A 71 3.74 -25.36 -7.25
N LEU A 72 3.93 -24.70 -6.10
CA LEU A 72 5.10 -23.86 -5.83
C LEU A 72 6.41 -24.67 -5.84
N ASP A 73 6.36 -25.96 -5.47
CA ASP A 73 7.50 -26.88 -5.48
C ASP A 73 7.81 -27.45 -6.87
N LEU A 74 6.91 -27.29 -7.86
CA LEU A 74 7.16 -27.74 -9.23
C LEU A 74 8.30 -26.93 -9.87
N LYS A 75 9.13 -27.62 -10.65
CA LYS A 75 10.15 -26.99 -11.51
C LYS A 75 9.50 -26.43 -12.77
N CYS A 76 8.67 -25.41 -12.63
CA CYS A 76 8.06 -24.68 -13.74
C CYS A 76 8.21 -23.16 -13.57
N THR A 77 7.79 -22.40 -14.57
CA THR A 77 7.93 -20.94 -14.56
C THR A 77 6.92 -20.28 -13.60
N PRO A 78 7.21 -19.09 -13.06
CA PRO A 78 6.26 -18.33 -12.25
C PRO A 78 4.90 -18.10 -12.93
N LYS A 79 4.91 -17.99 -14.26
CA LYS A 79 3.70 -17.86 -15.08
C LYS A 79 2.83 -19.12 -15.01
N GLU A 80 3.43 -20.29 -15.19
CA GLU A 80 2.72 -21.57 -15.13
C GLU A 80 2.20 -21.87 -13.72
N GLN A 81 3.00 -21.56 -12.69
CA GLN A 81 2.58 -21.64 -11.29
C GLN A 81 1.38 -20.74 -11.01
N SER A 82 1.47 -19.47 -11.41
CA SER A 82 0.42 -18.46 -11.27
C SER A 82 -0.89 -18.95 -11.91
N GLN A 83 -0.85 -19.43 -13.15
CA GLN A 83 -2.04 -19.91 -13.85
C GLN A 83 -2.72 -21.07 -13.11
N GLN A 84 -1.95 -22.06 -12.63
CA GLN A 84 -2.49 -23.20 -11.90
C GLN A 84 -3.08 -22.81 -10.54
N ILE A 85 -2.36 -21.98 -9.78
CA ILE A 85 -2.81 -21.53 -8.45
C ILE A 85 -4.06 -20.67 -8.58
N LEU A 86 -4.10 -19.72 -9.52
CA LEU A 86 -5.26 -18.85 -9.71
C LEU A 86 -6.49 -19.65 -10.18
N ALA A 87 -6.30 -20.72 -10.97
CA ALA A 87 -7.38 -21.63 -11.33
C ALA A 87 -7.95 -22.37 -10.11
N LEU A 88 -7.10 -22.84 -9.18
CA LEU A 88 -7.56 -23.43 -7.93
C LEU A 88 -8.31 -22.41 -7.06
N LEU A 89 -7.71 -21.24 -6.86
CA LEU A 89 -8.29 -20.17 -6.04
C LEU A 89 -9.61 -19.63 -6.60
N SER A 90 -9.80 -19.64 -7.92
CA SER A 90 -11.05 -19.22 -8.58
C SER A 90 -12.23 -20.14 -8.28
N ASN A 91 -11.96 -21.40 -7.94
CA ASN A 91 -13.00 -22.39 -7.58
C ASN A 91 -13.15 -22.57 -6.06
N ALA A 92 -12.21 -22.05 -5.27
CA ALA A 92 -12.26 -22.16 -3.82
C ALA A 92 -13.42 -21.34 -3.23
N GLN A 93 -14.05 -21.86 -2.18
CA GLN A 93 -15.01 -21.10 -1.39
C GLN A 93 -14.27 -20.13 -0.47
N PHE A 94 -14.68 -18.87 -0.54
CA PHE A 94 -14.26 -17.83 0.39
C PHE A 94 -15.44 -17.50 1.26
N ASP A 95 -15.23 -17.50 2.58
CA ASP A 95 -16.24 -17.04 3.51
C ASP A 95 -16.37 -15.51 3.39
N GLU A 96 -17.40 -15.06 2.68
CA GLU A 96 -17.68 -13.64 2.48
C GLU A 96 -18.04 -12.93 3.79
N SER A 97 -18.45 -13.67 4.83
CA SER A 97 -18.75 -13.11 6.15
C SER A 97 -17.51 -12.53 6.84
N ILE A 98 -16.30 -12.82 6.34
CA ILE A 98 -15.05 -12.23 6.81
C ILE A 98 -15.05 -10.69 6.69
N CYS A 99 -15.88 -10.14 5.81
CA CYS A 99 -16.06 -8.70 5.62
C CYS A 99 -17.20 -8.10 6.46
N ALA A 100 -18.02 -8.92 7.13
CA ALA A 100 -19.24 -8.45 7.82
C ALA A 100 -18.97 -7.50 9.00
N GLY A 101 -17.79 -7.60 9.62
CA GLY A 101 -17.36 -6.72 10.71
C GLY A 101 -16.70 -5.41 10.27
N ILE A 102 -16.52 -5.18 8.96
CA ILE A 102 -15.92 -3.94 8.46
C ILE A 102 -17.01 -2.88 8.42
N ASP A 103 -17.00 -1.99 9.40
CA ASP A 103 -17.93 -0.86 9.48
C ASP A 103 -17.22 0.47 9.22
N ILE A 104 -17.00 0.75 7.93
CA ILE A 104 -16.37 1.98 7.46
C ILE A 104 -17.31 2.62 6.45
N ASP A 105 -17.60 3.91 6.65
CA ASP A 105 -18.45 4.69 5.75
C ASP A 105 -17.69 5.23 4.54
N GLY A 106 -18.41 5.33 3.41
CA GLY A 106 -17.92 5.93 2.16
C GLY A 106 -17.17 4.96 1.25
N ASP A 107 -16.44 5.51 0.28
CA ASP A 107 -15.57 4.75 -0.60
C ASP A 107 -14.47 4.05 0.22
N LEU A 108 -14.13 2.81 -0.14
CA LEU A 108 -13.10 2.01 0.52
C LEU A 108 -11.97 1.68 -0.43
N ILE A 109 -10.82 1.27 0.12
CA ILE A 109 -9.75 0.63 -0.63
C ILE A 109 -9.24 -0.57 0.17
N VAL A 110 -9.13 -1.71 -0.53
CA VAL A 110 -8.51 -2.93 -0.01
C VAL A 110 -7.07 -2.97 -0.50
N ARG A 111 -6.13 -3.16 0.42
CA ARG A 111 -4.69 -3.16 0.15
C ARG A 111 -4.07 -4.45 0.66
N SER A 112 -3.18 -5.04 -0.13
CA SER A 112 -2.32 -6.12 0.34
C SER A 112 -1.44 -5.65 1.51
N SER A 113 -1.19 -6.52 2.47
CA SER A 113 -0.26 -6.30 3.58
C SER A 113 0.56 -7.57 3.77
N ALA A 114 1.75 -7.61 3.18
CA ALA A 114 2.59 -8.80 3.20
C ALA A 114 3.54 -8.77 4.41
N ARG A 115 3.57 -9.85 5.20
CA ARG A 115 4.51 -10.00 6.33
C ARG A 115 5.98 -9.85 5.92
N LEU A 116 6.30 -10.15 4.67
CA LEU A 116 7.65 -10.02 4.13
C LEU A 116 8.21 -8.58 4.25
N GLU A 117 7.34 -7.57 4.19
CA GLU A 117 7.75 -6.16 4.31
C GLU A 117 8.30 -5.82 5.71
N ASP A 118 7.96 -6.62 6.72
CA ASP A 118 8.43 -6.45 8.10
C ASP A 118 9.80 -7.10 8.36
N LEU A 119 10.33 -7.89 7.41
CA LEU A 119 11.61 -8.59 7.56
C LEU A 119 12.83 -7.69 7.26
N GLY A 120 12.61 -6.40 7.00
CA GLY A 120 13.63 -5.34 6.93
C GLY A 120 14.59 -5.40 5.72
N LYS A 121 14.66 -6.52 5.00
CA LYS A 121 15.52 -6.71 3.83
C LYS A 121 14.79 -6.62 2.49
N ASN A 122 13.46 -6.69 2.51
CA ASN A 122 12.63 -6.88 1.33
C ASN A 122 11.67 -5.70 1.18
N ALA A 123 11.60 -5.12 -0.01
CA ALA A 123 10.58 -4.15 -0.39
C ALA A 123 9.66 -4.78 -1.44
N ALA A 124 8.36 -4.82 -1.18
CA ALA A 124 7.36 -5.37 -2.11
C ALA A 124 6.50 -4.28 -2.78
N ALA A 125 7.04 -3.06 -2.85
CA ALA A 125 6.38 -1.90 -3.44
C ALA A 125 5.92 -2.21 -4.88
N GLY A 126 4.59 -2.20 -5.08
CA GLY A 126 3.97 -2.39 -6.39
C GLY A 126 3.98 -3.83 -6.89
N ILE A 127 4.34 -4.80 -6.07
CA ILE A 127 4.26 -6.22 -6.42
C ILE A 127 2.81 -6.70 -6.35
N PHE A 128 2.08 -6.29 -5.30
CA PHE A 128 0.73 -6.73 -5.00
C PHE A 128 -0.33 -5.68 -5.38
N SER A 129 -1.60 -6.09 -5.36
CA SER A 129 -2.72 -5.25 -5.79
C SER A 129 -3.34 -4.42 -4.67
N SER A 130 -3.94 -3.30 -5.06
CA SER A 130 -4.83 -2.50 -4.22
C SER A 130 -6.07 -2.14 -5.05
N ILE A 131 -7.26 -2.30 -4.47
CA ILE A 131 -8.53 -2.18 -5.19
C ILE A 131 -9.44 -1.20 -4.48
N VAL A 132 -9.89 -0.19 -5.22
CA VAL A 132 -10.89 0.78 -4.74
C VAL A 132 -12.29 0.17 -4.84
N VAL A 133 -13.06 0.28 -3.77
CA VAL A 133 -14.40 -0.29 -3.61
C VAL A 133 -15.38 0.84 -3.33
N LYS A 134 -16.16 1.21 -4.34
CA LYS A 134 -17.22 2.24 -4.23
C LYS A 134 -18.58 1.67 -3.85
N ASP A 135 -18.73 0.35 -4.00
CA ASP A 135 -19.92 -0.40 -3.68
C ASP A 135 -19.55 -1.48 -2.69
N ARG A 136 -20.08 -1.39 -1.47
CA ARG A 136 -19.74 -2.29 -0.35
C ARG A 136 -20.08 -3.75 -0.65
N GLN A 137 -21.06 -4.02 -1.53
CA GLN A 137 -21.37 -5.38 -1.97
C GLN A 137 -20.21 -6.04 -2.74
N LYS A 138 -19.29 -5.24 -3.29
CA LYS A 138 -18.09 -5.73 -3.99
C LYS A 138 -16.88 -5.92 -3.08
N LEU A 139 -17.01 -5.64 -1.77
CA LEU A 139 -15.90 -5.77 -0.83
C LEU A 139 -15.35 -7.21 -0.75
N PRO A 140 -16.19 -8.28 -0.67
CA PRO A 140 -15.68 -9.65 -0.68
C PRO A 140 -14.90 -9.99 -1.96
N GLN A 141 -15.40 -9.54 -3.12
CA GLN A 141 -14.72 -9.73 -4.40
C GLN A 141 -13.36 -9.02 -4.41
N ALA A 142 -13.30 -7.75 -4.00
CA ALA A 142 -12.06 -6.98 -3.95
C ALA A 142 -11.03 -7.60 -2.99
N PHE A 143 -11.48 -8.11 -1.84
CA PHE A 143 -10.62 -8.85 -0.92
C PHE A 143 -10.03 -10.11 -1.58
N ARG A 144 -10.87 -10.90 -2.26
CA ARG A 144 -10.42 -12.09 -2.99
C ARG A 144 -9.39 -11.76 -4.07
N GLU A 145 -9.62 -10.70 -4.83
CA GLU A 145 -8.67 -10.27 -5.87
C GLU A 145 -7.34 -9.79 -5.28
N VAL A 146 -7.37 -9.01 -4.18
CA VAL A 146 -6.15 -8.60 -3.46
C VAL A 146 -5.40 -9.81 -2.91
N PHE A 147 -6.10 -10.79 -2.34
CA PHE A 147 -5.51 -12.06 -1.91
C PHE A 147 -4.82 -12.80 -3.05
N MET A 148 -5.53 -13.00 -4.15
CA MET A 148 -5.03 -13.70 -5.33
C MET A 148 -3.82 -13.01 -5.95
N SER A 149 -3.66 -11.69 -5.74
CA SER A 149 -2.49 -10.95 -6.24
C SER A 149 -1.15 -11.42 -5.67
N ALA A 150 -1.15 -12.06 -4.49
CA ALA A 150 0.04 -12.70 -3.91
C ALA A 150 0.58 -13.86 -4.77
N PHE A 151 -0.27 -14.44 -5.61
CA PHE A 151 0.05 -15.56 -6.49
C PHE A 151 0.09 -15.15 -7.97
N SER A 152 0.13 -13.85 -8.25
CA SER A 152 0.37 -13.36 -9.62
C SER A 152 1.75 -13.75 -10.12
N GLU A 153 1.93 -13.84 -11.44
CA GLU A 153 3.24 -14.11 -12.06
C GLU A 153 4.33 -13.17 -11.53
N LYS A 154 4.00 -11.89 -11.37
CA LYS A 154 4.91 -10.88 -10.82
C LYS A 154 5.30 -11.17 -9.37
N ALA A 155 4.32 -11.52 -8.53
CA ALA A 155 4.56 -11.85 -7.14
C ALA A 155 5.39 -13.13 -7.00
N LEU A 156 5.06 -14.19 -7.76
CA LEU A 156 5.81 -15.45 -7.73
C LEU A 156 7.23 -15.28 -8.24
N ALA A 157 7.45 -14.48 -9.29
CA ALA A 157 8.79 -14.13 -9.75
C ALA A 157 9.57 -13.36 -8.68
N TYR A 158 8.91 -12.49 -7.92
CA TYR A 158 9.52 -11.81 -6.78
C TYR A 158 9.90 -12.80 -5.67
N TYR A 159 9.00 -13.69 -5.24
CA TYR A 159 9.27 -14.72 -4.24
C TYR A 159 10.36 -15.71 -4.64
N ALA A 160 10.49 -16.02 -5.94
CA ALA A 160 11.52 -16.93 -6.44
C ALA A 160 12.96 -16.44 -6.11
N ASN A 161 13.14 -15.11 -6.02
CA ASN A 161 14.42 -14.47 -5.73
C ASN A 161 14.69 -14.27 -4.23
N LEU A 162 13.78 -14.69 -3.34
CA LEU A 162 13.95 -14.61 -1.90
C LEU A 162 14.61 -15.87 -1.33
N ASP A 163 15.16 -15.74 -0.13
CA ASP A 163 15.67 -16.87 0.65
C ASP A 163 14.54 -17.87 0.95
N LEU A 164 14.88 -19.16 1.06
CA LEU A 164 13.88 -20.22 1.29
C LEU A 164 13.01 -19.98 2.53
N GLN A 165 13.60 -19.44 3.61
CA GLN A 165 12.90 -19.10 4.84
C GLN A 165 11.84 -17.99 4.65
N ASP A 166 12.02 -17.14 3.64
CA ASP A 166 11.15 -16.01 3.34
C ASP A 166 10.01 -16.41 2.37
N LYS A 167 10.14 -17.55 1.68
CA LYS A 167 9.13 -18.02 0.72
C LYS A 167 7.83 -18.44 1.39
N GLU A 168 7.89 -18.94 2.63
CA GLU A 168 6.70 -19.24 3.43
C GLU A 168 5.83 -18.00 3.70
N ALA A 169 6.41 -16.79 3.63
CA ALA A 169 5.68 -15.54 3.82
C ALA A 169 4.61 -15.29 2.74
N ILE A 170 4.59 -16.06 1.64
CA ILE A 170 3.52 -16.02 0.64
C ILE A 170 2.16 -16.39 1.24
N PHE A 171 2.13 -17.25 2.26
CA PHE A 171 0.90 -17.64 2.96
C PHE A 171 0.51 -16.69 4.08
N ASP A 172 1.41 -15.78 4.48
CA ASP A 172 1.21 -14.79 5.55
C ASP A 172 0.85 -13.41 4.98
N MET A 173 0.11 -13.39 3.88
CA MET A 173 -0.46 -12.16 3.34
C MET A 173 -1.70 -11.77 4.16
N GLY A 174 -1.88 -10.47 4.38
CA GLY A 174 -3.06 -9.87 4.98
C GLY A 174 -3.71 -8.90 4.01
N SER A 175 -4.87 -8.37 4.39
CA SER A 175 -5.48 -7.25 3.70
C SER A 175 -5.91 -6.16 4.65
N ILE A 176 -5.55 -4.93 4.32
CA ILE A 176 -5.98 -3.72 5.02
C ILE A 176 -7.16 -3.15 4.24
N VAL A 177 -8.28 -2.96 4.92
CA VAL A 177 -9.43 -2.23 4.39
C VAL A 177 -9.48 -0.88 5.06
N GLN A 178 -9.51 0.19 4.30
CA GLN A 178 -9.48 1.55 4.81
C GLN A 178 -10.40 2.44 3.98
N GLN A 179 -10.79 3.57 4.56
CA GLN A 179 -11.48 4.60 3.81
C GLN A 179 -10.61 5.08 2.63
N TYR A 180 -11.23 5.25 1.47
CA TYR A 180 -10.62 5.79 0.28
C TYR A 180 -10.97 7.28 0.15
N ILE A 181 -9.93 8.09 -0.06
CA ILE A 181 -10.09 9.53 -0.26
C ILE A 181 -10.19 9.75 -1.78
N SER A 182 -11.41 9.93 -2.28
CA SER A 182 -11.71 10.07 -3.71
C SER A 182 -11.68 11.51 -4.23
N ASP A 183 -11.64 12.50 -3.33
CA ASP A 183 -11.69 13.94 -3.61
C ASP A 183 -10.34 14.66 -3.38
N GLY A 184 -9.25 13.89 -3.29
CA GLY A 184 -7.89 14.44 -3.20
C GLY A 184 -7.46 15.11 -4.50
N GLU A 185 -7.12 16.41 -4.44
CA GLU A 185 -6.56 17.13 -5.59
C GLU A 185 -5.13 16.66 -5.90
N TYR A 186 -4.38 16.28 -4.88
CA TYR A 186 -3.01 15.78 -4.96
C TYR A 186 -2.81 14.54 -4.08
N SER A 187 -1.84 13.72 -4.48
CA SER A 187 -1.39 12.55 -3.74
C SER A 187 0.12 12.41 -3.86
N GLY A 188 0.74 11.65 -2.96
CA GLY A 188 2.18 11.55 -2.95
C GLY A 188 2.76 10.73 -1.81
N VAL A 189 4.07 10.83 -1.66
CA VAL A 189 4.83 10.20 -0.57
C VAL A 189 5.64 11.25 0.16
N ALA A 190 5.58 11.18 1.48
CA ALA A 190 6.46 11.89 2.39
C ALA A 190 7.56 10.94 2.86
N PHE A 191 8.79 11.44 2.84
CA PHE A 191 9.99 10.78 3.34
C PHE A 191 10.45 11.55 4.56
N SER A 192 10.68 10.86 5.68
CA SER A 192 11.24 11.49 6.88
C SER A 192 12.68 11.97 6.68
N ALA A 193 13.38 11.44 5.67
CA ALA A 193 14.68 11.89 5.20
C ALA A 193 14.65 12.02 3.67
N ALA A 194 15.05 13.18 3.14
CA ALA A 194 14.98 13.50 1.72
C ALA A 194 15.99 12.70 0.89
N ASP A 195 17.13 12.36 1.50
CA ASP A 195 18.12 11.43 0.96
C ASP A 195 18.90 10.75 2.10
N SER A 196 19.70 9.74 1.75
CA SER A 196 20.49 8.95 2.71
C SER A 196 21.64 9.73 3.38
N LYS A 197 21.90 10.96 2.93
CA LYS A 197 22.99 11.82 3.41
C LYS A 197 22.47 12.95 4.31
N ASN A 198 21.19 13.30 4.21
CA ASN A 198 20.55 14.42 4.89
C ASN A 198 19.32 13.96 5.67
N TRP A 199 19.56 13.36 6.84
CA TRP A 199 18.52 12.82 7.73
C TRP A 199 17.64 13.89 8.39
N ASP A 200 18.10 15.15 8.43
CA ASP A 200 17.38 16.28 9.05
C ASP A 200 16.42 17.00 8.10
N VAL A 201 16.31 16.54 6.85
CA VAL A 201 15.47 17.16 5.82
C VAL A 201 14.36 16.19 5.46
N ALA A 202 13.09 16.56 5.65
CA ALA A 202 11.99 15.74 5.15
C ALA A 202 11.78 16.00 3.66
N GLY A 203 11.51 14.95 2.88
CA GLY A 203 11.21 15.03 1.46
C GLY A 203 9.73 14.84 1.21
N LEU A 204 9.14 15.60 0.28
CA LEU A 204 7.77 15.41 -0.15
C LEU A 204 7.73 15.32 -1.68
N GLN A 205 7.08 14.28 -2.19
CA GLN A 205 6.87 14.09 -3.62
C GLN A 205 5.37 14.03 -3.90
N LEU A 206 4.86 14.97 -4.69
CA LEU A 206 3.43 15.10 -5.00
C LEU A 206 3.14 14.97 -6.49
N VAL A 207 1.97 14.43 -6.81
CA VAL A 207 1.36 14.48 -8.14
C VAL A 207 -0.08 14.96 -8.05
N LYS A 208 -0.55 15.59 -9.13
CA LYS A 208 -1.94 15.99 -9.27
C LYS A 208 -2.81 14.75 -9.54
N GLY A 209 -3.91 14.61 -8.81
CA GLY A 209 -4.80 13.45 -8.83
C GLY A 209 -4.48 12.40 -7.76
N LEU A 210 -5.14 11.25 -7.86
CA LEU A 210 -5.09 10.17 -6.88
C LEU A 210 -3.90 9.21 -7.08
N GLY A 211 -3.36 8.69 -5.98
CA GLY A 211 -2.02 8.07 -5.92
C GLY A 211 -1.87 6.72 -6.60
N GLY A 212 -2.96 6.08 -7.04
CA GLY A 212 -2.90 4.78 -7.73
C GLY A 212 -2.11 4.81 -9.05
N GLU A 213 -1.99 5.99 -9.67
CA GLU A 213 -1.24 6.20 -10.92
C GLU A 213 0.24 6.57 -10.70
N TRP A 214 0.66 6.80 -9.45
CA TRP A 214 1.95 7.42 -9.12
C TRP A 214 3.16 6.47 -9.26
N MET A 215 2.94 5.16 -9.14
CA MET A 215 3.98 4.14 -9.16
C MET A 215 4.57 3.97 -10.57
N GLY A 216 5.45 4.90 -10.97
CA GLY A 216 6.30 4.78 -12.16
C GLY A 216 6.00 5.72 -13.32
N ARG A 217 5.03 6.65 -13.23
CA ARG A 217 4.76 7.63 -14.30
C ARG A 217 4.36 9.02 -13.75
N LYS A 218 4.82 10.06 -14.47
CA LYS A 218 4.73 11.52 -14.22
C LYS A 218 5.85 12.09 -13.33
N HIS A 219 6.40 13.24 -13.72
CA HIS A 219 7.41 13.98 -12.96
C HIS A 219 6.76 14.55 -11.68
N PRO A 220 7.06 14.02 -10.48
CA PRO A 220 6.46 14.51 -9.26
C PRO A 220 7.01 15.91 -8.94
N TYR A 221 6.17 16.76 -8.35
CA TYR A 221 6.64 17.96 -7.67
C TYR A 221 7.43 17.53 -6.44
N LYS A 222 8.70 17.92 -6.36
CA LYS A 222 9.60 17.59 -5.27
C LYS A 222 9.79 18.79 -4.37
N TYR A 223 9.57 18.59 -3.07
CA TYR A 223 9.79 19.58 -2.04
C TYR A 223 10.72 19.01 -0.97
N CYS A 224 11.58 19.86 -0.43
CA CYS A 224 12.39 19.56 0.75
C CYS A 224 11.93 20.48 1.88
N LEU A 225 11.72 19.92 3.06
CA LEU A 225 11.35 20.63 4.27
C LEU A 225 12.54 20.61 5.21
N THR A 226 13.17 21.77 5.43
CA THR A 226 14.33 21.94 6.33
C THR A 226 13.91 22.73 7.56
N GLN A 227 14.16 22.23 8.78
CA GLN A 227 14.00 23.06 9.97
C GLN A 227 14.79 24.35 9.79
N GLY A 228 14.09 25.50 9.83
CA GLY A 228 14.74 26.79 9.67
C GLY A 228 15.74 27.00 10.79
N ILE A 229 17.03 26.83 10.49
CA ILE A 229 18.12 27.32 11.34
C ILE A 229 18.02 28.84 11.23
N ASN A 230 17.46 29.47 12.26
CA ASN A 230 17.61 30.92 12.42
C ASN A 230 19.11 31.15 12.66
N TYR A 231 19.81 31.74 11.69
CA TYR A 231 21.11 32.38 11.93
C TYR A 231 20.90 33.69 12.70
#